data_AF-A0A7W4PJN6-F1
#
_entry.id   AF-A0A7W4PJN6-F1
#
_cell.length_a   1.000
_cell.length_b   1.000
_cell.length_c   1.000
_cell.angle_alpha   90.00
_cell.angle_beta   90.00
_cell.angle_gamma   90.00
#
_symmetry.space_group_name_H-M   'P 1'
#
loop_
_entity.id
_entity.type
_entity.pdbx_description
1 polymer ?
#
loop_
_entity_poly.entity_id
_entity_poly.type
_entity_poly.pdbx_seq_one_letter_code
_entity_poly.pdbx_strand_id
1 'polypeptide(L)'
;MSFRALTPQFSVSPQLSVADVNAAASGGFKTIICARPDGESADQTPSMEIEQAARCRGLEFLAIPVRSGSLPSDDAVEAMRSALERVPGPVLTYCQGGNRAARLWALAQAGHMPVEGILAAGRAAGIDLSSLGDRLAAAPHAPRPAAAKAVARRFNVVIAGGGAAGLATAASILRRRPGISVAIVDPSATHDYQPGWTMVGGGIFTPEQTRRPEKGLIPAGATWVRQPVAGFLPEAREVALGDGTVLSYDVLVVATGLTLDWAAIPGLEDALGRNGVTSNYRYDLAPYTWQLVQGLSRGRALFTQPPMPIKCAGAPQKAMYLSCDAWQRRGVLKDISVGFDTATPALFGVAAFVPALMAYIERYGVDLHLRSKLVAVDGARRVATFERATEAGSERVEQTFDMLHVAPPQVAPAVVRSSPLAGADGFVAVDPATLRHASFSEIFALGDAAGTSNAKTAAAARKQAPVVAVNVLAALDGKAPVAAYDGYGACPLTVERGRIVLAEFGYGGKLEPTLPLWLLRGTQPTRLAWFLKEKVMPQLYWRGMLRGHELLAAPRNASGA
;
A
#
# COMPACT_ATOMS: atom_id res chain seq x y z
N MET A 1 15.79 29.96 4.81
CA MET A 1 14.42 30.11 5.36
C MET A 1 13.73 28.75 5.30
N SER A 2 12.85 28.40 6.25
CA SER A 2 12.05 27.17 6.16
C SER A 2 10.66 27.50 5.61
N PHE A 3 10.28 26.88 4.49
CA PHE A 3 8.94 27.01 3.94
C PHE A 3 7.94 26.29 4.85
N ARG A 4 6.85 26.95 5.21
CA ARG A 4 5.86 26.40 6.15
C ARG A 4 4.83 25.61 5.37
N ALA A 5 4.88 24.28 5.48
CA ALA A 5 3.92 23.40 4.82
C ALA A 5 2.56 23.48 5.51
N LEU A 6 1.51 23.81 4.73
CA LEU A 6 0.11 23.67 5.16
C LEU A 6 -0.39 22.25 4.84
N THR A 7 0.04 21.70 3.70
CA THR A 7 -0.18 20.30 3.28
C THR A 7 1.08 19.78 2.57
N PRO A 8 1.19 18.47 2.28
CA PRO A 8 2.30 17.94 1.48
C PRO A 8 2.41 18.57 0.07
N GLN A 9 1.34 19.18 -0.45
CA GLN A 9 1.29 19.78 -1.79
C GLN A 9 1.28 21.31 -1.79
N PHE A 10 1.17 21.97 -0.63
CA PHE A 10 1.06 23.42 -0.55
C PHE A 10 1.82 23.97 0.65
N SER A 11 2.75 24.89 0.38
CA SER A 11 3.55 25.58 1.39
C SER A 11 3.45 27.09 1.25
N VAL A 12 3.70 27.80 2.35
CA VAL A 12 3.74 29.26 2.39
C VAL A 12 5.06 29.81 2.90
N SER A 13 5.42 30.99 2.42
CA SER A 13 6.65 31.69 2.80
C SER A 13 6.40 33.17 3.08
N PRO A 14 7.21 33.81 3.96
CA PRO A 14 7.48 35.25 3.89
C PRO A 14 8.07 35.66 2.53
N GLN A 15 8.35 36.95 2.37
CA GLN A 15 8.85 37.53 1.13
C GLN A 15 10.03 36.71 0.58
N LEU A 16 9.92 36.26 -0.68
CA LEU A 16 11.01 35.56 -1.34
C LEU A 16 12.03 36.55 -1.88
N SER A 17 13.29 36.15 -1.80
CA SER A 17 14.39 36.66 -2.62
C SER A 17 14.64 35.74 -3.82
N VAL A 18 15.47 36.18 -4.78
CA VAL A 18 15.92 35.33 -5.90
C VAL A 18 16.68 34.08 -5.40
N ALA A 19 17.40 34.17 -4.28
CA ALA A 19 18.09 33.02 -3.69
C ALA A 19 17.10 31.97 -3.17
N ASP A 20 15.96 32.39 -2.60
CA ASP A 20 14.94 31.48 -2.10
C ASP A 20 14.24 30.70 -3.22
N VAL A 21 14.18 31.25 -4.43
CA VAL A 21 13.67 30.53 -5.61
C VAL A 21 14.53 29.31 -5.94
N ASN A 22 15.85 29.41 -5.76
CA ASN A 22 16.76 28.27 -5.95
C ASN A 22 16.54 27.20 -4.88
N ALA A 23 16.31 27.62 -3.63
CA ALA A 23 15.97 26.71 -2.54
C ALA A 23 14.61 26.02 -2.80
N ALA A 24 13.63 26.75 -3.32
CA ALA A 24 12.34 26.19 -3.71
C ALA A 24 12.48 25.16 -4.84
N ALA A 25 13.23 25.45 -5.90
CA ALA A 25 13.44 24.50 -7.00
C ALA A 25 14.15 23.23 -6.51
N SER A 26 15.18 23.38 -5.66
CA SER A 26 15.92 22.26 -5.07
C SER A 26 15.08 21.46 -4.08
N GLY A 27 14.13 22.11 -3.40
CA GLY A 27 13.14 21.50 -2.52
C GLY A 27 12.01 20.77 -3.25
N GLY A 28 12.04 20.72 -4.58
CA GLY A 28 11.11 19.94 -5.40
C GLY A 28 9.78 20.63 -5.72
N PHE A 29 9.61 21.90 -5.35
CA PHE A 29 8.45 22.69 -5.77
C PHE A 29 8.39 22.80 -7.30
N LYS A 30 7.18 22.95 -7.84
CA LYS A 30 6.94 23.07 -9.29
C LYS A 30 6.31 24.41 -9.67
N THR A 31 5.64 25.09 -8.73
CA THR A 31 4.98 26.36 -8.97
C THR A 31 5.19 27.32 -7.80
N ILE A 32 5.43 28.60 -8.12
CA ILE A 32 5.47 29.71 -7.17
C ILE A 32 4.28 30.65 -7.42
N ILE A 33 3.55 31.02 -6.37
CA ILE A 33 2.45 32.00 -6.45
C ILE A 33 2.77 33.22 -5.57
N CYS A 34 2.77 34.42 -6.18
CA CYS A 34 2.90 35.68 -5.46
C CYS A 34 1.52 36.17 -4.98
N ALA A 35 1.30 36.19 -3.67
CA ALA A 35 0.11 36.76 -3.04
C ALA A 35 0.31 38.21 -2.56
N ARG A 36 1.38 38.88 -3.01
CA ARG A 36 1.78 40.24 -2.60
C ARG A 36 1.75 41.19 -3.82
N PRO A 37 0.96 42.28 -3.80
CA PRO A 37 1.08 43.37 -4.75
C PRO A 37 2.51 43.93 -4.77
N ASP A 38 3.02 44.30 -5.95
CA ASP A 38 4.30 45.01 -6.06
C ASP A 38 4.21 46.43 -5.52
N GLY A 39 5.33 46.93 -4.98
CA GLY A 39 5.44 48.27 -4.44
C GLY A 39 4.83 48.47 -3.05
N GLU A 40 4.58 47.41 -2.28
CA GLU A 40 4.09 47.52 -0.90
C GLU A 40 5.16 47.99 0.10
N SER A 41 6.44 47.74 -0.17
CA SER A 41 7.54 48.22 0.67
C SER A 41 8.85 48.32 -0.11
N ALA A 42 9.78 49.15 0.36
CA ALA A 42 11.06 49.38 -0.32
C ALA A 42 12.00 48.15 -0.29
N ASP A 43 11.81 47.24 0.66
CA ASP A 43 12.53 45.96 0.80
C ASP A 43 11.89 44.80 0.01
N GLN A 44 10.82 45.05 -0.74
CA GLN A 44 10.16 44.03 -1.55
C GLN A 44 10.96 43.73 -2.81
N THR A 45 11.40 42.47 -2.96
CA THR A 45 11.84 41.98 -4.28
C THR A 45 10.66 42.01 -5.26
N PRO A 46 10.77 42.72 -6.39
CA PRO A 46 9.70 42.81 -7.38
C PRO A 46 9.26 41.44 -7.87
N SER A 47 7.95 41.24 -8.05
CA SER A 47 7.39 39.96 -8.47
C SER A 47 7.94 39.49 -9.83
N MET A 48 8.26 40.43 -10.74
CA MET A 48 8.88 40.15 -12.03
C MET A 48 10.28 39.51 -11.89
N GLU A 49 11.07 39.91 -10.89
CA GLU A 49 12.40 39.31 -10.66
C GLU A 49 12.26 37.88 -10.13
N ILE A 50 11.29 37.63 -9.25
CA ILE A 50 10.97 36.29 -8.75
C ILE A 50 10.43 35.40 -9.88
N GLU A 51 9.57 35.95 -10.74
CA GLU A 51 9.06 35.26 -11.93
C GLU A 51 10.18 34.84 -12.88
N GLN A 52 11.08 35.76 -13.21
CA GLN A 52 12.20 35.47 -14.08
C GLN A 52 13.11 34.40 -13.48
N ALA A 53 13.42 34.48 -12.18
CA ALA A 53 14.19 33.47 -11.47
C ALA A 53 13.49 32.10 -11.47
N ALA A 54 12.17 32.07 -11.26
CA ALA A 54 11.37 30.85 -11.24
C ALA A 54 11.37 30.16 -12.59
N ARG A 55 11.10 30.92 -13.67
CA ARG A 55 11.09 30.40 -15.05
C ARG A 55 12.47 29.89 -15.48
N CYS A 56 13.56 30.56 -15.09
CA CYS A 56 14.93 30.09 -15.35
C CYS A 56 15.24 28.74 -14.68
N ARG A 57 14.49 28.35 -13.65
CA ARG A 57 14.60 27.07 -12.94
C ARG A 57 13.50 26.07 -13.30
N GLY A 58 12.70 26.36 -14.33
CA GLY A 58 11.62 25.49 -14.80
C GLY A 58 10.43 25.42 -13.85
N LEU A 59 10.24 26.43 -12.99
CA LEU A 59 9.07 26.58 -12.15
C LEU A 59 8.02 27.43 -12.87
N GLU A 60 6.74 27.07 -12.71
CA GLU A 60 5.65 27.97 -13.08
C GLU A 60 5.56 29.13 -12.09
N PHE A 61 5.11 30.29 -12.55
CA PHE A 61 4.89 31.47 -11.71
C PHE A 61 3.52 32.09 -12.00
N LEU A 62 2.81 32.46 -10.94
CA LEU A 62 1.54 33.18 -11.00
C LEU A 62 1.54 34.33 -9.98
N ALA A 63 0.85 35.42 -10.32
CA ALA A 63 0.58 36.51 -9.38
C ALA A 63 -0.91 36.59 -9.07
N ILE A 64 -1.28 36.44 -7.80
CA ILE A 64 -2.64 36.58 -7.26
C ILE A 64 -2.58 37.54 -6.06
N PRO A 65 -2.29 38.83 -6.29
CA PRO A 65 -1.99 39.78 -5.22
C PRO A 65 -3.21 40.06 -4.34
N VAL A 66 -3.05 39.96 -3.02
CA VAL A 66 -4.06 40.32 -2.02
C VAL A 66 -3.57 41.53 -1.23
N ARG A 67 -4.35 42.61 -1.15
CA ARG A 67 -3.97 43.82 -0.41
C ARG A 67 -3.79 43.52 1.08
N SER A 68 -2.81 44.19 1.70
CA SER A 68 -2.58 44.07 3.14
C SER A 68 -3.80 44.52 3.96
N GLY A 69 -4.04 43.89 5.11
CA GLY A 69 -5.16 44.22 6.02
C GLY A 69 -6.55 43.77 5.55
N SER A 70 -6.75 43.51 4.25
CA SER A 70 -8.01 42.98 3.72
C SER A 70 -8.05 41.45 3.71
N LEU A 71 -9.25 40.90 3.87
CA LEU A 71 -9.51 39.51 3.50
C LEU A 71 -9.36 39.34 1.97
N PRO A 72 -8.90 38.18 1.48
CA PRO A 72 -8.96 37.88 0.05
C PRO A 72 -10.35 38.15 -0.53
N SER A 73 -10.40 38.83 -1.68
CA SER A 73 -11.64 38.99 -2.44
C SER A 73 -12.08 37.66 -3.04
N ASP A 74 -13.36 37.53 -3.35
CA ASP A 74 -13.89 36.30 -3.94
C ASP A 74 -13.22 36.01 -5.30
N ASP A 75 -12.88 37.05 -6.08
CA ASP A 75 -12.09 36.92 -7.31
C ASP A 75 -10.68 36.36 -7.06
N ALA A 76 -9.99 36.80 -6.00
CA ALA A 76 -8.67 36.29 -5.67
C ALA A 76 -8.76 34.83 -5.19
N VAL A 77 -9.78 34.51 -4.41
CA VAL A 77 -10.06 33.14 -3.96
C VAL A 77 -10.33 32.22 -5.15
N GLU A 78 -11.14 32.67 -6.12
CA GLU A 78 -11.42 31.92 -7.34
C GLU A 78 -10.19 31.78 -8.23
N ALA A 79 -9.38 32.82 -8.36
CA ALA A 79 -8.10 32.75 -9.07
C ALA A 79 -7.14 31.74 -8.42
N MET A 80 -7.09 31.69 -7.09
CA MET A 80 -6.28 30.70 -6.37
C MET A 80 -6.84 29.29 -6.56
N ARG A 81 -8.16 29.09 -6.49
CA ARG A 81 -8.81 27.80 -6.75
C ARG A 81 -8.49 27.30 -8.16
N SER A 82 -8.72 28.14 -9.16
CA SER A 82 -8.40 27.87 -10.56
C SER A 82 -6.90 27.59 -10.78
N ALA A 83 -6.01 28.28 -10.06
CA ALA A 83 -4.58 28.04 -10.14
C ALA A 83 -4.22 26.65 -9.60
N LEU A 84 -4.71 26.29 -8.41
CA LEU A 84 -4.42 25.00 -7.76
C LEU A 84 -4.91 23.78 -8.56
N GLU A 85 -5.92 23.94 -9.40
CA GLU A 85 -6.41 22.88 -10.30
C GLU A 85 -5.55 22.70 -11.56
N ARG A 86 -4.84 23.75 -11.97
CA ARG A 86 -4.16 23.80 -13.29
C ARG A 86 -2.65 23.65 -13.20
N VAL A 87 -2.03 24.18 -12.15
CA VAL A 87 -0.56 24.24 -12.04
C VAL A 87 0.01 22.97 -11.41
N PRO A 88 1.22 22.54 -11.81
CA PRO A 88 1.88 21.40 -11.19
C PRO A 88 2.25 21.70 -9.73
N GLY A 89 1.96 20.75 -8.84
CA GLY A 89 2.42 20.78 -7.44
C GLY A 89 3.78 20.07 -7.26
N PRO A 90 4.46 20.24 -6.11
CA PRO A 90 4.06 21.05 -4.96
C PRO A 90 4.13 22.56 -5.22
N VAL A 91 3.20 23.32 -4.63
CA VAL A 91 3.05 24.78 -4.80
C VAL A 91 3.61 25.55 -3.61
N LEU A 92 4.39 26.60 -3.87
CA LEU A 92 4.89 27.54 -2.87
C LEU A 92 4.23 28.91 -3.07
N THR A 93 3.48 29.40 -2.10
CA THR A 93 2.87 30.73 -2.17
C THR A 93 3.51 31.69 -1.17
N TYR A 94 3.84 32.91 -1.57
CA TYR A 94 4.47 33.88 -0.66
C TYR A 94 3.71 35.20 -0.59
N CYS A 95 3.85 35.88 0.55
CA CYS A 95 3.56 37.30 0.67
C CYS A 95 4.55 37.95 1.63
N GLN A 96 4.29 39.12 2.21
CA GLN A 96 5.21 39.74 3.18
C GLN A 96 5.56 38.79 4.35
N GLY A 97 4.55 38.19 5.00
CA GLY A 97 4.73 37.30 6.16
C GLY A 97 4.11 35.90 6.01
N GLY A 98 3.67 35.53 4.81
CA GLY A 98 2.98 34.26 4.51
C GLY A 98 1.51 34.15 4.95
N ASN A 99 1.03 35.03 5.83
CA ASN A 99 -0.36 34.96 6.33
C ASN A 99 -1.41 35.20 5.24
N ARG A 100 -1.18 36.12 4.29
CA ARG A 100 -2.12 36.33 3.17
C ARG A 100 -2.19 35.10 2.27
N ALA A 101 -1.03 34.51 1.97
CA ALA A 101 -0.94 33.27 1.20
C ALA A 101 -1.72 32.13 1.88
N ALA A 102 -1.58 31.98 3.20
CA ALA A 102 -2.30 30.97 3.97
C ALA A 102 -3.82 31.23 4.04
N ARG A 103 -4.25 32.48 4.22
CA ARG A 103 -5.68 32.85 4.21
C ARG A 103 -6.31 32.65 2.84
N LEU A 104 -5.57 33.00 1.77
CA LEU A 104 -6.00 32.80 0.39
C LEU A 104 -6.16 31.31 0.06
N TRP A 105 -5.19 30.48 0.48
CA TRP A 105 -5.30 29.02 0.41
C TRP A 105 -6.50 28.48 1.21
N ALA A 106 -6.66 28.91 2.46
CA ALA A 106 -7.72 28.45 3.34
C ALA A 106 -9.12 28.70 2.75
N LEU A 107 -9.34 29.90 2.21
CA LEU A 107 -10.59 30.25 1.53
C LEU A 107 -10.76 29.52 0.19
N ALA A 108 -9.68 29.26 -0.55
CA ALA A 108 -9.74 28.47 -1.78
C ALA A 108 -10.10 27.00 -1.50
N GLN A 109 -9.66 26.44 -0.36
CA GLN A 109 -9.98 25.09 0.09
C GLN A 109 -11.34 24.96 0.79
N ALA A 110 -11.99 26.08 1.12
CA ALA A 110 -13.33 26.07 1.70
C ALA A 110 -14.30 25.34 0.76
N GLY A 111 -15.01 24.34 1.29
CA GLY A 111 -15.88 23.45 0.50
C GLY A 111 -15.18 22.23 -0.13
N HIS A 112 -13.85 22.18 -0.17
CA HIS A 112 -13.06 21.02 -0.62
C HIS A 112 -12.41 20.24 0.54
N MET A 113 -12.15 20.91 1.66
CA MET A 113 -11.63 20.32 2.89
C MET A 113 -12.57 20.64 4.06
N PRO A 114 -12.71 19.76 5.06
CA PRO A 114 -13.43 20.08 6.29
C PRO A 114 -12.82 21.33 6.96
N VAL A 115 -13.67 22.24 7.46
CA VAL A 115 -13.24 23.49 8.10
C VAL A 115 -12.21 23.24 9.19
N GLU A 116 -12.44 22.21 10.04
CA GLU A 116 -11.50 21.84 11.09
C GLU A 116 -10.12 21.42 10.53
N GLY A 117 -10.09 20.72 9.40
CA GLY A 117 -8.85 20.32 8.73
C GLY A 117 -8.06 21.51 8.19
N ILE A 118 -8.75 22.51 7.64
CA ILE A 118 -8.13 23.77 7.18
C ILE A 118 -7.53 24.53 8.37
N LEU A 119 -8.26 24.63 9.48
CA LEU A 119 -7.78 25.28 10.69
C LEU A 119 -6.60 24.53 11.33
N ALA A 120 -6.63 23.20 11.33
CA ALA A 120 -5.54 22.36 11.83
C ALA A 120 -4.27 22.51 10.99
N ALA A 121 -4.38 22.57 9.67
CA ALA A 121 -3.26 22.82 8.76
C ALA A 121 -2.60 24.18 9.04
N GLY A 122 -3.41 25.23 9.25
CA GLY A 122 -2.92 26.55 9.68
C GLY A 122 -2.12 26.48 10.98
N ARG A 123 -2.69 25.85 12.02
CA ARG A 123 -2.02 25.68 13.32
C ARG A 123 -0.69 24.93 13.20
N ALA A 124 -0.65 23.86 12.41
CA ALA A 124 0.58 23.08 12.17
C ALA A 124 1.66 23.91 11.47
N ALA A 125 1.28 24.84 10.59
CA ALA A 125 2.17 25.79 9.95
C ALA A 125 2.48 27.03 10.82
N GLY A 126 1.99 27.11 12.05
CA GLY A 126 2.16 28.28 12.93
C GLY A 126 1.42 29.53 12.45
N ILE A 127 0.29 29.37 11.74
CA ILE A 127 -0.54 30.45 11.22
C ILE A 127 -1.96 30.33 11.77
N ASP A 128 -2.42 31.35 12.47
CA ASP A 128 -3.80 31.39 12.97
C ASP A 128 -4.79 31.75 11.86
N LEU A 129 -5.69 30.81 11.57
CA LEU A 129 -6.78 30.92 10.60
C LEU A 129 -8.16 30.93 11.26
N SER A 130 -8.23 30.92 12.59
CA SER A 130 -9.49 30.82 13.36
C SER A 130 -10.49 31.92 13.00
N SER A 131 -10.00 33.13 12.70
CA SER A 131 -10.82 34.28 12.27
C SER A 131 -11.56 34.09 10.95
N LEU A 132 -11.28 33.01 10.21
CA LEU A 132 -11.99 32.65 8.97
C LEU A 132 -13.15 31.68 9.21
N GLY A 133 -13.33 31.16 10.43
CA GLY A 133 -14.26 30.05 10.74
C GLY A 133 -15.67 30.23 10.13
N ASP A 134 -16.32 31.36 10.40
CA ASP A 134 -17.66 31.65 9.88
C ASP A 134 -17.70 31.72 8.35
N ARG A 135 -16.66 32.28 7.72
CA ARG A 135 -16.58 32.41 6.25
C ARG A 135 -16.21 31.09 5.57
N LEU A 136 -15.44 30.23 6.25
CA LEU A 136 -15.16 28.86 5.82
C LEU A 136 -16.41 27.98 5.94
N ALA A 137 -17.22 28.18 6.97
CA ALA A 137 -18.47 27.45 7.20
C ALA A 137 -19.62 27.95 6.32
N ALA A 138 -19.67 29.24 6.01
CA ALA A 138 -20.66 29.86 5.13
C ALA A 138 -20.34 29.69 3.64
N ALA A 139 -19.13 29.24 3.29
CA ALA A 139 -18.82 28.89 1.91
C ALA A 139 -19.81 27.79 1.49
N PRO A 140 -20.62 28.00 0.43
CA PRO A 140 -21.43 26.91 -0.11
C PRO A 140 -20.47 25.76 -0.37
N HIS A 141 -20.85 24.53 0.01
CA HIS A 141 -20.09 23.35 -0.40
C HIS A 141 -19.84 23.51 -1.89
N ALA A 142 -18.57 23.71 -2.26
CA ALA A 142 -18.24 23.92 -3.66
C ALA A 142 -18.88 22.73 -4.38
N PRO A 143 -19.75 22.94 -5.39
CA PRO A 143 -20.09 21.84 -6.27
C PRO A 143 -18.74 21.27 -6.68
N ARG A 144 -18.47 20.03 -6.25
CA ARG A 144 -17.26 19.26 -6.56
C ARG A 144 -16.90 19.65 -7.98
N PRO A 145 -15.67 20.20 -8.22
CA PRO A 145 -15.36 20.95 -9.43
C PRO A 145 -16.02 20.22 -10.56
N ALA A 146 -16.97 20.88 -11.24
CA ALA A 146 -17.79 20.24 -12.26
C ALA A 146 -16.79 19.60 -13.21
N ALA A 147 -16.58 18.28 -13.04
CA ALA A 147 -15.41 17.61 -13.56
C ALA A 147 -15.47 17.86 -15.04
N ALA A 148 -14.59 18.70 -15.57
CA ALA A 148 -14.79 19.48 -16.79
C ALA A 148 -15.49 18.68 -17.89
N LYS A 149 -16.83 18.57 -17.87
CA LYS A 149 -17.59 17.37 -18.32
C LYS A 149 -16.65 16.24 -18.78
N ALA A 150 -15.81 15.73 -17.87
CA ALA A 150 -14.85 14.69 -18.21
C ALA A 150 -15.76 13.52 -18.49
N VAL A 151 -15.94 13.20 -19.78
CA VAL A 151 -16.96 12.25 -20.24
C VAL A 151 -16.86 11.03 -19.33
N ALA A 152 -17.83 10.88 -18.41
CA ALA A 152 -17.81 9.82 -17.43
C ALA A 152 -17.85 8.54 -18.24
N ARG A 153 -16.69 7.89 -18.38
CA ARG A 153 -16.60 6.65 -19.13
C ARG A 153 -17.26 5.61 -18.25
N ARG A 154 -18.48 5.24 -18.62
CA ARG A 154 -19.24 4.19 -17.95
C ARG A 154 -18.69 2.83 -18.37
N PHE A 155 -18.40 1.99 -17.40
CA PHE A 155 -18.04 0.59 -17.61
C PHE A 155 -19.06 -0.31 -16.92
N ASN A 156 -19.27 -1.51 -17.43
CA ASN A 156 -20.04 -2.52 -16.72
C ASN A 156 -19.33 -2.89 -15.41
N VAL A 157 -18.00 -3.07 -15.48
CA VAL A 157 -17.19 -3.37 -14.31
C VAL A 157 -15.99 -2.43 -14.23
N VAL A 158 -15.83 -1.75 -13.09
CA VAL A 158 -14.57 -1.08 -12.74
C VAL A 158 -13.85 -1.92 -11.69
N ILE A 159 -12.56 -2.18 -11.91
CA ILE A 159 -11.69 -2.91 -10.99
C ILE A 159 -10.60 -1.95 -10.51
N ALA A 160 -10.65 -1.58 -9.23
CA ALA A 160 -9.64 -0.75 -8.58
C ALA A 160 -8.47 -1.60 -8.11
N GLY A 161 -7.35 -1.54 -8.82
CA GLY A 161 -6.12 -2.30 -8.56
C GLY A 161 -5.85 -3.37 -9.61
N GLY A 162 -4.67 -3.30 -10.23
CA GLY A 162 -4.11 -4.23 -11.22
C GLY A 162 -3.18 -5.27 -10.60
N GLY A 163 -3.31 -5.52 -9.30
CA GLY A 163 -2.56 -6.57 -8.61
C GLY A 163 -3.03 -7.98 -8.95
N ALA A 164 -2.48 -8.97 -8.25
CA ALA A 164 -2.80 -10.40 -8.45
C ALA A 164 -4.32 -10.67 -8.48
N ALA A 165 -5.04 -10.10 -7.51
CA ALA A 165 -6.48 -10.24 -7.37
C ALA A 165 -7.24 -9.57 -8.54
N GLY A 166 -6.95 -8.31 -8.84
CA GLY A 166 -7.68 -7.52 -9.83
C GLY A 166 -7.56 -8.10 -11.24
N LEU A 167 -6.34 -8.44 -11.68
CA LEU A 167 -6.13 -9.06 -12.98
C LEU A 167 -6.77 -10.45 -13.08
N ALA A 168 -6.67 -11.27 -12.02
CA ALA A 168 -7.30 -12.59 -12.01
C ALA A 168 -8.83 -12.49 -12.12
N THR A 169 -9.44 -11.55 -11.39
CA THR A 169 -10.89 -11.29 -11.47
C THR A 169 -11.29 -10.78 -12.85
N ALA A 170 -10.55 -9.81 -13.41
CA ALA A 170 -10.81 -9.28 -14.75
C ALA A 170 -10.78 -10.40 -15.82
N ALA A 171 -9.74 -11.23 -15.80
CA ALA A 171 -9.60 -12.35 -16.72
C ALA A 171 -10.72 -13.39 -16.53
N SER A 172 -11.08 -13.68 -15.27
CA SER A 172 -12.14 -14.62 -14.90
C SER A 172 -13.53 -14.15 -15.38
N ILE A 173 -13.80 -12.85 -15.27
CA ILE A 173 -15.02 -12.19 -15.78
C ILE A 173 -15.07 -12.28 -17.31
N LEU A 174 -14.02 -11.80 -18.00
CA LEU A 174 -14.00 -11.70 -19.47
C LEU A 174 -14.03 -13.07 -20.15
N ARG A 175 -13.51 -14.11 -19.50
CA ARG A 175 -13.61 -15.50 -19.99
C ARG A 175 -15.02 -16.06 -19.88
N ARG A 176 -15.79 -15.66 -18.87
CA ARG A 176 -17.19 -16.09 -18.66
C ARG A 176 -18.17 -15.32 -19.52
N ARG A 177 -17.96 -14.01 -19.67
CA ARG A 177 -18.83 -13.12 -20.43
C ARG A 177 -17.97 -12.18 -21.29
N PRO A 178 -17.54 -12.63 -22.47
CA PRO A 178 -16.84 -11.77 -23.42
C PRO A 178 -17.72 -10.58 -23.84
N GLY A 179 -17.10 -9.44 -24.14
CA GLY A 179 -17.78 -8.27 -24.70
C GLY A 179 -18.36 -7.27 -23.68
N ILE A 180 -18.36 -7.59 -22.38
CA ILE A 180 -18.69 -6.58 -21.36
C ILE A 180 -17.53 -5.58 -21.20
N SER A 181 -17.87 -4.32 -20.92
CA SER A 181 -16.87 -3.28 -20.71
C SER A 181 -16.25 -3.38 -19.31
N VAL A 182 -14.95 -3.68 -19.24
CA VAL A 182 -14.18 -3.80 -17.99
C VAL A 182 -13.06 -2.76 -17.99
N ALA A 183 -12.98 -1.94 -16.95
CA ALA A 183 -11.84 -1.07 -16.69
C ALA A 183 -11.01 -1.61 -15.51
N ILE A 184 -9.69 -1.62 -15.67
CA ILE A 184 -8.74 -1.90 -14.59
C ILE A 184 -7.98 -0.61 -14.31
N VAL A 185 -8.14 -0.08 -13.11
CA VAL A 185 -7.50 1.16 -12.66
C VAL A 185 -6.26 0.80 -11.87
N ASP A 186 -5.08 1.04 -12.44
CA ASP A 186 -3.79 0.82 -11.77
C ASP A 186 -2.69 1.70 -12.37
N PRO A 187 -1.94 2.45 -11.54
CA PRO A 187 -0.88 3.34 -12.02
C PRO A 187 0.41 2.59 -12.41
N SER A 188 0.65 1.38 -11.89
CA SER A 188 1.94 0.71 -11.99
C SER A 188 2.25 0.26 -13.41
N ALA A 189 3.44 0.58 -13.92
CA ALA A 189 3.90 0.05 -15.20
C ALA A 189 4.32 -1.44 -15.13
N THR A 190 4.46 -1.98 -13.92
CA THR A 190 5.01 -3.32 -13.66
C THR A 190 4.16 -4.13 -12.69
N HIS A 191 4.12 -5.43 -12.91
CA HIS A 191 3.46 -6.41 -12.06
C HIS A 191 4.47 -7.29 -11.36
N ASP A 192 4.27 -7.54 -10.07
CA ASP A 192 5.17 -8.35 -9.27
C ASP A 192 4.51 -9.63 -8.73
N TYR A 193 5.11 -10.78 -9.00
CA TYR A 193 4.88 -12.04 -8.30
C TYR A 193 5.60 -12.01 -6.94
N GLN A 194 5.04 -11.25 -6.01
CA GLN A 194 5.59 -11.01 -4.67
C GLN A 194 5.89 -12.28 -3.85
N PRO A 195 5.13 -13.40 -3.96
CA PRO A 195 5.49 -14.66 -3.29
C PRO A 195 6.87 -15.22 -3.69
N GLY A 196 7.42 -14.75 -4.80
CA GLY A 196 8.77 -15.06 -5.27
C GLY A 196 9.88 -14.26 -4.57
N TRP A 197 9.59 -13.13 -3.91
CA TRP A 197 10.63 -12.29 -3.29
C TRP A 197 11.34 -12.98 -2.12
N THR A 198 10.65 -13.83 -1.37
CA THR A 198 11.29 -14.72 -0.40
C THR A 198 12.31 -15.67 -1.06
N MET A 199 12.06 -16.12 -2.29
CA MET A 199 12.98 -16.99 -3.03
C MET A 199 14.15 -16.20 -3.61
N VAL A 200 13.94 -14.92 -3.96
CA VAL A 200 15.02 -13.99 -4.32
C VAL A 200 15.94 -13.75 -3.12
N GLY A 201 15.36 -13.45 -1.95
CA GLY A 201 16.12 -13.29 -0.69
C GLY A 201 16.85 -14.55 -0.21
N GLY A 202 16.52 -15.72 -0.75
CA GLY A 202 17.22 -16.98 -0.52
C GLY A 202 18.12 -17.43 -1.68
N GLY A 203 18.35 -16.58 -2.69
CA GLY A 203 19.24 -16.88 -3.83
C GLY A 203 18.74 -17.99 -4.76
N ILE A 204 17.42 -18.24 -4.80
CA ILE A 204 16.81 -19.28 -5.64
C ILE A 204 16.23 -18.69 -6.92
N PHE A 205 15.63 -17.50 -6.83
CA PHE A 205 15.12 -16.74 -7.98
C PHE A 205 15.94 -15.48 -8.22
N THR A 206 15.91 -14.98 -9.45
CA THR A 206 16.36 -13.61 -9.75
C THR A 206 15.16 -12.65 -9.65
N PRO A 207 15.37 -11.35 -9.36
CA PRO A 207 14.29 -10.37 -9.29
C PRO A 207 13.45 -10.30 -10.57
N GLU A 208 14.08 -10.42 -11.73
CA GLU A 208 13.47 -10.30 -13.04
C GLU A 208 12.47 -11.44 -13.31
N GLN A 209 12.70 -12.63 -12.75
CA GLN A 209 11.74 -13.74 -12.81
C GLN A 209 10.42 -13.42 -12.10
N THR A 210 10.45 -12.48 -11.16
CA THR A 210 9.30 -12.09 -10.33
C THR A 210 8.57 -10.86 -10.84
N ARG A 211 9.06 -10.18 -11.89
CA ARG A 211 8.48 -8.94 -12.41
C ARG A 211 8.17 -9.03 -13.90
N ARG A 212 7.04 -8.46 -14.33
CA ARG A 212 6.70 -8.31 -15.74
C ARG A 212 6.11 -6.93 -16.03
N PRO A 213 6.18 -6.42 -17.27
CA PRO A 213 5.41 -5.25 -17.67
C PRO A 213 3.91 -5.51 -17.50
N GLU A 214 3.21 -4.62 -16.79
CA GLU A 214 1.77 -4.73 -16.49
C GLU A 214 0.95 -4.82 -17.78
N LYS A 215 1.32 -4.01 -18.79
CA LYS A 215 0.67 -3.97 -20.12
C LYS A 215 0.47 -5.36 -20.74
N GLY A 216 1.44 -6.26 -20.60
CA GLY A 216 1.38 -7.61 -21.19
C GLY A 216 0.45 -8.58 -20.45
N LEU A 217 -0.03 -8.20 -19.27
CA LEU A 217 -0.87 -9.01 -18.39
C LEU A 217 -2.33 -8.55 -18.38
N ILE A 218 -2.61 -7.32 -18.80
CA ILE A 218 -3.98 -6.83 -18.99
C ILE A 218 -4.75 -7.82 -19.87
N PRO A 219 -5.89 -8.36 -19.41
CA PRO A 219 -6.69 -9.30 -20.19
C PRO A 219 -7.21 -8.67 -21.48
N ALA A 220 -7.30 -9.46 -22.55
CA ALA A 220 -7.89 -9.01 -23.79
C ALA A 220 -9.36 -8.60 -23.56
N GLY A 221 -9.74 -7.41 -24.03
CA GLY A 221 -11.07 -6.82 -23.80
C GLY A 221 -11.18 -5.92 -22.56
N ALA A 222 -10.18 -5.91 -21.67
CA ALA A 222 -10.11 -4.94 -20.58
C ALA A 222 -9.46 -3.62 -21.03
N THR A 223 -9.96 -2.51 -20.52
CA THR A 223 -9.33 -1.18 -20.64
C THR A 223 -8.44 -0.94 -19.44
N TRP A 224 -7.14 -0.74 -19.67
CA TRP A 224 -6.22 -0.33 -18.61
C TRP A 224 -6.21 1.19 -18.45
N VAL A 225 -6.68 1.65 -17.30
CA VAL A 225 -6.68 3.05 -16.91
C VAL A 225 -5.49 3.30 -15.99
N ARG A 226 -4.46 3.94 -16.54
CA ARG A 226 -3.15 4.14 -15.89
C ARG A 226 -3.14 5.31 -14.91
N GLN A 227 -4.06 5.27 -13.95
CA GLN A 227 -4.21 6.29 -12.93
C GLN A 227 -4.29 5.65 -11.55
N PRO A 228 -3.83 6.33 -10.49
CA PRO A 228 -4.17 5.93 -9.14
C PRO A 228 -5.66 6.22 -8.88
N VAL A 229 -6.28 5.39 -8.04
CA VAL A 229 -7.58 5.72 -7.47
C VAL A 229 -7.39 6.82 -6.43
N ALA A 230 -8.15 7.90 -6.55
CA ALA A 230 -8.16 9.03 -5.62
C ALA A 230 -9.32 8.98 -4.63
N GLY A 231 -10.44 8.35 -5.00
CA GLY A 231 -11.59 8.21 -4.10
C GLY A 231 -12.67 7.26 -4.60
N PHE A 232 -13.46 6.75 -3.66
CA PHE A 232 -14.62 5.91 -3.93
C PHE A 232 -15.89 6.68 -3.58
N LEU A 233 -16.85 6.71 -4.50
CA LEU A 233 -18.10 7.45 -4.39
C LEU A 233 -19.26 6.47 -4.62
N PRO A 234 -19.52 5.57 -3.65
CA PRO A 234 -20.40 4.43 -3.86
C PRO A 234 -21.84 4.82 -4.20
N GLU A 235 -22.38 5.86 -3.56
CA GLU A 235 -23.74 6.35 -3.82
C GLU A 235 -23.96 6.83 -5.26
N ALA A 236 -22.92 7.44 -5.85
CA ALA A 236 -22.93 7.88 -7.25
C ALA A 236 -22.53 6.76 -8.23
N ARG A 237 -22.08 5.60 -7.72
CA ARG A 237 -21.44 4.53 -8.47
C ARG A 237 -20.26 5.03 -9.31
N GLU A 238 -19.39 5.80 -8.66
CA GLU A 238 -18.23 6.45 -9.27
C GLU A 238 -16.91 6.12 -8.57
N VAL A 239 -15.84 6.09 -9.35
CA VAL A 239 -14.46 6.09 -8.87
C VAL A 239 -13.76 7.35 -9.38
N ALA A 240 -13.24 8.16 -8.45
CA ALA A 240 -12.43 9.31 -8.78
C ALA A 240 -10.97 8.89 -8.94
N LEU A 241 -10.29 9.43 -9.96
CA LEU A 241 -8.91 9.13 -10.32
C LEU A 241 -7.98 10.29 -9.98
N GLY A 242 -6.67 10.01 -9.90
CA GLY A 242 -5.65 10.99 -9.53
C GLY A 242 -5.49 12.15 -10.52
N ASP A 243 -5.96 12.01 -11.77
CA ASP A 243 -5.96 13.07 -12.78
C ASP A 243 -7.28 13.86 -12.82
N GLY A 244 -8.17 13.65 -11.84
CA GLY A 244 -9.49 14.27 -11.79
C GLY A 244 -10.55 13.59 -12.65
N THR A 245 -10.18 12.61 -13.48
CA THR A 245 -11.14 11.80 -14.23
C THR A 245 -12.05 11.02 -13.29
N VAL A 246 -13.30 10.81 -13.71
CA VAL A 246 -14.29 10.02 -12.97
C VAL A 246 -14.77 8.88 -13.87
N LEU A 247 -14.73 7.66 -13.33
CA LEU A 247 -15.30 6.48 -13.98
C LEU A 247 -16.59 6.09 -13.29
N SER A 248 -17.67 5.90 -14.06
CA SER A 248 -18.91 5.34 -13.54
C SER A 248 -18.95 3.83 -13.79
N TYR A 249 -19.63 3.10 -12.91
CA TYR A 249 -19.73 1.64 -12.99
C TYR A 249 -21.14 1.11 -12.77
N ASP A 250 -21.42 -0.05 -13.36
CA ASP A 250 -22.56 -0.86 -12.91
C ASP A 250 -22.18 -1.69 -11.67
N VAL A 251 -20.96 -2.26 -11.65
CA VAL A 251 -20.38 -2.99 -10.51
C VAL A 251 -18.92 -2.58 -10.29
N LEU A 252 -18.51 -2.42 -9.02
CA LEU A 252 -17.14 -2.11 -8.61
C LEU A 252 -16.48 -3.31 -7.93
N VAL A 253 -15.22 -3.58 -8.28
CA VAL A 253 -14.36 -4.53 -7.57
C VAL A 253 -13.17 -3.78 -6.99
N VAL A 254 -12.96 -3.86 -5.67
CA VAL A 254 -11.81 -3.28 -4.96
C VAL A 254 -10.76 -4.35 -4.70
N ALA A 255 -9.60 -4.21 -5.35
CA ALA A 255 -8.46 -5.12 -5.31
C ALA A 255 -7.14 -4.36 -5.12
N THR A 256 -7.18 -3.26 -4.36
CA THR A 256 -6.08 -2.30 -4.16
C THR A 256 -4.92 -2.83 -3.30
N GLY A 257 -5.04 -4.06 -2.79
CA GLY A 257 -4.04 -4.68 -1.94
C GLY A 257 -3.97 -4.03 -0.55
N LEU A 258 -2.75 -3.88 -0.04
CA LEU A 258 -2.44 -3.22 1.23
C LEU A 258 -1.21 -2.32 1.10
N THR A 259 -1.03 -1.44 2.07
CA THR A 259 0.13 -0.56 2.20
C THR A 259 1.10 -1.12 3.23
N LEU A 260 2.39 -1.08 2.90
CA LEU A 260 3.48 -1.36 3.84
C LEU A 260 3.80 -0.06 4.59
N ASP A 261 3.54 -0.03 5.90
CA ASP A 261 3.72 1.15 6.72
C ASP A 261 5.12 1.13 7.36
N TRP A 262 6.11 1.52 6.58
CA TRP A 262 7.50 1.59 7.03
C TRP A 262 7.72 2.66 8.09
N ALA A 263 7.00 3.79 7.97
CA ALA A 263 7.07 4.93 8.87
C ALA A 263 6.55 4.62 10.28
N ALA A 264 5.74 3.56 10.45
CA ALA A 264 5.31 3.08 11.77
C ALA A 264 6.46 2.63 12.68
N ILE A 265 7.66 2.39 12.14
CA ILE A 265 8.86 2.06 12.92
C ILE A 265 9.88 3.20 12.73
N PRO A 266 9.99 4.13 13.70
CA PRO A 266 10.99 5.20 13.66
C PRO A 266 12.40 4.70 13.30
N GLY A 267 13.03 5.40 12.35
CA GLY A 267 14.38 5.12 11.85
C GLY A 267 14.51 3.94 10.87
N LEU A 268 13.43 3.19 10.61
CA LEU A 268 13.47 2.05 9.69
C LEU A 268 13.74 2.47 8.24
N GLU A 269 12.99 3.45 7.71
CA GLU A 269 13.13 3.88 6.31
C GLU A 269 14.54 4.38 5.98
N ASP A 270 15.15 5.13 6.92
CA ASP A 270 16.51 5.64 6.77
C ASP A 270 17.54 4.52 6.75
N ALA A 271 17.28 3.40 7.45
CA ALA A 271 18.20 2.27 7.54
C ALA A 271 18.03 1.25 6.40
N LEU A 272 16.85 1.13 5.77
CA LEU A 272 16.56 0.10 4.76
C LEU A 272 17.51 0.15 3.56
N GLY A 273 18.08 -1.01 3.21
CA GLY A 273 19.02 -1.14 2.09
C GLY A 273 20.46 -0.77 2.43
N ARG A 274 20.73 -0.41 3.69
CA ARG A 274 22.05 -0.10 4.25
C ARG A 274 22.13 -0.60 5.68
N ASN A 275 23.25 -0.39 6.37
CA ASN A 275 23.39 -0.70 7.80
C ASN A 275 23.06 -2.15 8.22
N GLY A 276 23.02 -3.11 7.30
CA GLY A 276 22.54 -4.47 7.57
C GLY A 276 21.01 -4.62 7.65
N VAL A 277 20.21 -3.59 7.36
CA VAL A 277 18.74 -3.61 7.45
C VAL A 277 18.10 -3.88 6.09
N THR A 278 17.27 -4.91 5.99
CA THR A 278 16.66 -5.37 4.74
C THR A 278 15.21 -5.80 4.91
N SER A 279 14.51 -6.06 3.80
CA SER A 279 13.18 -6.65 3.80
C SER A 279 12.83 -7.33 2.47
N ASN A 280 12.33 -8.55 2.51
CA ASN A 280 11.78 -9.23 1.32
C ASN A 280 10.39 -8.72 0.90
N TYR A 281 9.86 -7.68 1.55
CA TYR A 281 8.59 -7.05 1.20
C TYR A 281 8.73 -5.92 0.15
N ARG A 282 9.96 -5.60 -0.27
CA ARG A 282 10.26 -4.63 -1.34
C ARG A 282 11.10 -5.30 -2.42
N TYR A 283 10.79 -5.02 -3.68
CA TYR A 283 11.43 -5.66 -4.84
C TYR A 283 12.96 -5.49 -4.85
N ASP A 284 13.43 -4.27 -4.61
CA ASP A 284 14.86 -3.88 -4.64
C ASP A 284 15.64 -4.39 -3.43
N LEU A 285 14.96 -4.73 -2.33
CA LEU A 285 15.61 -5.19 -1.09
C LEU A 285 15.74 -6.71 -1.01
N ALA A 286 14.93 -7.48 -1.76
CA ALA A 286 15.05 -8.94 -1.73
C ALA A 286 16.46 -9.43 -2.17
N PRO A 287 17.09 -8.89 -3.24
CA PRO A 287 18.49 -9.18 -3.57
C PRO A 287 19.47 -8.79 -2.47
N TYR A 288 19.24 -7.64 -1.83
CA TYR A 288 20.09 -7.17 -0.74
C TYR A 288 20.01 -8.09 0.49
N THR A 289 18.84 -8.66 0.78
CA THR A 289 18.72 -9.73 1.78
C THR A 289 19.66 -10.89 1.46
N TRP A 290 19.65 -11.37 0.20
CA TRP A 290 20.53 -12.47 -0.18
C TRP A 290 22.01 -12.09 -0.07
N GLN A 291 22.38 -10.88 -0.48
CA GLN A 291 23.75 -10.36 -0.32
C GLN A 291 24.20 -10.36 1.16
N LEU A 292 23.35 -9.90 2.08
CA LEU A 292 23.64 -9.91 3.51
C LEU A 292 23.81 -11.34 4.04
N VAL A 293 22.94 -12.27 3.63
CA VAL A 293 23.04 -13.68 4.00
C VAL A 293 24.36 -14.29 3.51
N GLN A 294 24.79 -13.97 2.29
CA GLN A 294 26.07 -14.44 1.76
C GLN A 294 27.27 -13.85 2.51
N GLY A 295 27.21 -12.57 2.87
CA GLY A 295 28.31 -11.86 3.54
C GLY A 295 28.47 -12.19 5.02
N LEU A 296 27.38 -12.49 5.73
CA LEU A 296 27.43 -12.79 7.16
C LEU A 296 28.07 -14.16 7.41
N SER A 297 29.05 -14.20 8.32
CA SER A 297 29.75 -15.42 8.74
C SER A 297 29.88 -15.54 10.26
N ARG A 298 29.64 -14.46 11.00
CA ARG A 298 29.55 -14.42 12.46
C ARG A 298 28.70 -13.22 12.87
N GLY A 299 28.19 -13.20 14.10
CA GLY A 299 27.49 -12.03 14.66
C GLY A 299 26.01 -12.28 14.92
N ARG A 300 25.15 -11.26 14.83
CA ARG A 300 23.71 -11.40 15.10
C ARG A 300 22.83 -11.10 13.90
N ALA A 301 21.90 -12.01 13.59
CA ALA A 301 20.85 -11.83 12.60
C ALA A 301 19.47 -11.82 13.27
N LEU A 302 18.73 -10.74 13.14
CA LEU A 302 17.38 -10.57 13.68
C LEU A 302 16.34 -10.60 12.56
N PHE A 303 15.25 -11.31 12.77
CA PHE A 303 14.10 -11.39 11.87
C PHE A 303 12.86 -10.97 12.63
N THR A 304 12.01 -10.14 12.04
CA THR A 304 10.84 -9.59 12.75
C THR A 304 9.52 -9.87 12.06
N GLN A 305 8.47 -10.02 12.87
CA GLN A 305 7.08 -10.11 12.42
C GLN A 305 6.20 -9.14 13.23
N PRO A 306 5.50 -8.20 12.58
CA PRO A 306 4.67 -7.20 13.24
C PRO A 306 3.30 -7.81 13.64
N PRO A 307 2.43 -7.03 14.32
CA PRO A 307 1.05 -7.43 14.54
C PRO A 307 0.30 -7.73 13.24
N MET A 308 -0.71 -8.60 13.33
CA MET A 308 -1.64 -8.88 12.22
C MET A 308 -2.56 -7.68 11.97
N PRO A 309 -3.06 -7.47 10.73
CA PRO A 309 -2.85 -8.31 9.55
C PRO A 309 -1.55 -8.01 8.79
N ILE A 310 -0.98 -9.05 8.17
CA ILE A 310 0.10 -8.93 7.17
C ILE A 310 -0.14 -9.85 5.98
N LYS A 311 0.29 -9.45 4.78
CA LYS A 311 0.35 -10.35 3.64
C LYS A 311 1.40 -11.42 3.88
N CYS A 312 0.99 -12.66 3.60
CA CYS A 312 1.77 -13.87 3.77
C CYS A 312 2.44 -13.95 5.15
N ALA A 313 1.68 -14.20 6.22
CA ALA A 313 2.18 -14.23 7.59
C ALA A 313 3.38 -15.17 7.84
N GLY A 314 3.58 -16.18 7.00
CA GLY A 314 4.77 -17.03 7.07
C GLY A 314 6.03 -16.47 6.39
N ALA A 315 5.94 -15.40 5.59
CA ALA A 315 7.07 -14.86 4.84
C ALA A 315 8.25 -14.37 5.74
N PRO A 316 8.02 -13.77 6.93
CA PRO A 316 9.12 -13.42 7.83
C PRO A 316 9.92 -14.65 8.27
N GLN A 317 9.20 -15.73 8.64
CA GLN A 317 9.82 -17.01 9.02
C GLN A 317 10.57 -17.64 7.85
N LYS A 318 10.02 -17.57 6.63
CA LYS A 318 10.70 -18.11 5.44
C LYS A 318 12.04 -17.43 5.16
N ALA A 319 12.12 -16.11 5.36
CA ALA A 319 13.37 -15.37 5.21
C ALA A 319 14.41 -15.87 6.21
N MET A 320 14.02 -16.05 7.47
CA MET A 320 14.85 -16.64 8.51
C MET A 320 15.30 -18.06 8.17
N TYR A 321 14.37 -18.97 7.88
CA TYR A 321 14.67 -20.36 7.60
C TYR A 321 15.62 -20.54 6.42
N LEU A 322 15.42 -19.80 5.32
CA LEU A 322 16.32 -19.85 4.16
C LEU A 322 17.70 -19.26 4.47
N SER A 323 17.77 -18.23 5.31
CA SER A 323 19.05 -17.67 5.77
C SER A 323 19.81 -18.69 6.63
N CYS A 324 19.13 -19.32 7.59
CA CYS A 324 19.71 -20.36 8.44
C CYS A 324 20.18 -21.58 7.63
N ASP A 325 19.40 -22.07 6.67
CA ASP A 325 19.82 -23.17 5.79
C ASP A 325 21.07 -22.79 4.97
N ALA A 326 21.15 -21.55 4.46
CA ALA A 326 22.33 -21.07 3.74
C ALA A 326 23.58 -21.01 4.63
N TRP A 327 23.44 -20.50 5.86
CA TRP A 327 24.54 -20.47 6.84
C TRP A 327 24.95 -21.86 7.31
N GLN A 328 23.98 -22.76 7.51
CA GLN A 328 24.24 -24.16 7.91
C GLN A 328 25.02 -24.88 6.81
N ARG A 329 24.63 -24.75 5.54
CA ARG A 329 25.36 -25.34 4.39
C ARG A 329 26.77 -24.78 4.21
N ARG A 330 26.98 -23.51 4.57
CA ARG A 330 28.29 -22.86 4.58
C ARG A 330 29.14 -23.21 5.82
N GLY A 331 28.57 -23.90 6.80
CA GLY A 331 29.25 -24.26 8.05
C GLY A 331 29.47 -23.11 9.05
N VAL A 332 28.81 -21.96 8.84
CA VAL A 332 28.99 -20.73 9.64
C VAL A 332 27.84 -20.44 10.60
N LEU A 333 26.72 -21.17 10.52
CA LEU A 333 25.55 -20.93 11.39
C LEU A 333 25.91 -20.97 12.89
N LYS A 334 26.84 -21.83 13.29
CA LYS A 334 27.32 -21.95 14.68
C LYS A 334 27.92 -20.66 15.25
N ASP A 335 28.37 -19.74 14.39
CA ASP A 335 29.01 -18.48 14.76
C ASP A 335 28.02 -17.29 14.65
N ILE A 336 26.75 -17.55 14.29
CA ILE A 336 25.70 -16.55 14.10
C ILE A 336 24.57 -16.77 15.11
N SER A 337 24.34 -15.78 15.97
CA SER A 337 23.16 -15.72 16.83
C SER A 337 21.95 -15.30 15.99
N VAL A 338 20.95 -16.16 15.87
CA VAL A 338 19.72 -15.90 15.11
C VAL A 338 18.56 -15.66 16.06
N GLY A 339 17.89 -14.51 15.94
CA GLY A 339 16.68 -14.16 16.69
C GLY A 339 15.46 -14.02 15.79
N PHE A 340 14.30 -14.47 16.26
CA PHE A 340 13.01 -14.22 15.64
C PHE A 340 12.02 -13.60 16.63
N ASP A 341 11.76 -12.31 16.43
CA ASP A 341 10.86 -11.52 17.27
C ASP A 341 9.52 -11.37 16.54
N THR A 342 8.48 -12.00 17.07
CA THR A 342 7.12 -11.91 16.53
C THR A 342 6.17 -11.28 17.54
N ALA A 343 5.37 -10.32 17.09
CA ALA A 343 4.34 -9.70 17.92
C ALA A 343 3.18 -10.67 18.25
N THR A 344 3.13 -11.84 17.60
CA THR A 344 2.07 -12.85 17.81
C THR A 344 2.31 -13.72 19.04
N PRO A 345 1.25 -14.28 19.66
CA PRO A 345 1.37 -15.16 20.81
C PRO A 345 1.82 -16.59 20.46
N ALA A 346 1.93 -16.91 19.17
CA ALA A 346 2.34 -18.22 18.67
C ALA A 346 3.15 -18.07 17.38
N LEU A 347 3.95 -19.09 17.04
CA LEU A 347 4.77 -19.12 15.82
C LEU A 347 3.92 -19.14 14.54
N PHE A 348 2.79 -19.83 14.54
CA PHE A 348 1.88 -19.90 13.39
C PHE A 348 0.43 -19.97 13.84
N GLY A 349 -0.48 -19.38 13.06
CA GLY A 349 -1.89 -19.24 13.44
C GLY A 349 -2.72 -20.53 13.39
N VAL A 350 -2.16 -21.62 12.85
CA VAL A 350 -2.84 -22.92 12.76
C VAL A 350 -1.97 -23.99 13.42
N ALA A 351 -2.44 -24.50 14.57
CA ALA A 351 -1.69 -25.36 15.48
C ALA A 351 -1.11 -26.62 14.80
N ALA A 352 -1.80 -27.19 13.82
CA ALA A 352 -1.37 -28.39 13.11
C ALA A 352 0.00 -28.26 12.40
N PHE A 353 0.43 -27.04 12.08
CA PHE A 353 1.72 -26.78 11.43
C PHE A 353 2.83 -26.41 12.42
N VAL A 354 2.49 -26.03 13.64
CA VAL A 354 3.44 -25.53 14.65
C VAL A 354 4.52 -26.56 14.99
N PRO A 355 4.23 -27.86 15.23
CA PRO A 355 5.27 -28.84 15.57
C PRO A 355 6.37 -28.95 14.53
N ALA A 356 6.01 -28.97 13.24
CA ALA A 356 6.99 -29.04 12.16
C ALA A 356 7.84 -27.77 12.07
N LEU A 357 7.27 -26.60 12.35
CA LEU A 357 7.99 -25.33 12.34
C LEU A 357 8.91 -25.17 13.55
N MET A 358 8.46 -25.59 14.74
CA MET A 358 9.28 -25.59 15.96
C MET A 358 10.51 -26.50 15.81
N ALA A 359 10.38 -27.65 15.15
CA ALA A 359 11.53 -28.51 14.86
C ALA A 359 12.63 -27.80 14.05
N TYR A 360 12.27 -26.83 13.19
CA TYR A 360 13.25 -26.00 12.47
C TYR A 360 13.80 -24.84 13.31
N ILE A 361 12.99 -24.27 14.22
CA ILE A 361 13.46 -23.30 15.21
C ILE A 361 14.58 -23.94 16.06
N GLU A 362 14.32 -25.14 16.59
CA GLU A 362 15.28 -25.90 17.40
C GLU A 362 16.51 -26.32 16.57
N ARG A 363 16.30 -26.89 15.37
CA ARG A 363 17.41 -27.32 14.49
C ARG A 363 18.36 -26.19 14.13
N TYR A 364 17.85 -24.98 13.94
CA TYR A 364 18.67 -23.82 13.60
C TYR A 364 19.16 -23.03 14.82
N GLY A 365 18.76 -23.42 16.04
CA GLY A 365 19.13 -22.70 17.26
C GLY A 365 18.60 -21.26 17.26
N VAL A 366 17.40 -21.04 16.73
CA VAL A 366 16.77 -19.70 16.67
C VAL A 366 16.23 -19.34 18.04
N ASP A 367 16.64 -18.18 18.55
CA ASP A 367 16.05 -17.57 19.74
C ASP A 367 14.69 -16.96 19.38
N LEU A 368 13.61 -17.65 19.79
CA LEU A 368 12.24 -17.29 19.46
C LEU A 368 11.62 -16.42 20.56
N HIS A 369 11.28 -15.18 20.22
CA HIS A 369 10.59 -14.27 21.12
C HIS A 369 9.15 -14.03 20.63
N LEU A 370 8.20 -14.66 21.31
CA LEU A 370 6.77 -14.41 21.11
C LEU A 370 6.34 -13.13 21.83
N ARG A 371 5.30 -12.46 21.32
CA ARG A 371 4.81 -11.18 21.84
C ARG A 371 5.93 -10.11 21.94
N SER A 372 6.85 -10.12 20.97
CA SER A 372 7.95 -9.17 20.82
C SER A 372 7.76 -8.36 19.55
N LYS A 373 7.53 -7.06 19.68
CA LYS A 373 7.22 -6.15 18.56
C LYS A 373 8.40 -5.20 18.32
N LEU A 374 8.94 -5.17 17.11
CA LEU A 374 9.92 -4.14 16.72
C LEU A 374 9.26 -2.75 16.73
N VAL A 375 9.83 -1.80 17.46
CA VAL A 375 9.29 -0.44 17.64
C VAL A 375 10.22 0.69 17.22
N ALA A 376 11.53 0.45 17.09
CA ALA A 376 12.47 1.43 16.53
C ALA A 376 13.70 0.76 15.94
N VAL A 377 14.35 1.43 15.00
CA VAL A 377 15.65 1.01 14.43
C VAL A 377 16.59 2.21 14.41
N ASP A 378 17.74 2.06 15.08
CA ASP A 378 18.89 2.94 14.90
C ASP A 378 19.88 2.28 13.95
N GLY A 379 19.83 2.67 12.68
CA GLY A 379 20.70 2.09 11.65
C GLY A 379 22.19 2.39 11.87
N ALA A 380 22.54 3.57 12.39
CA ALA A 380 23.93 3.97 12.56
C ALA A 380 24.61 3.15 13.67
N ARG A 381 23.89 2.94 14.79
CA ARG A 381 24.36 2.10 15.90
C ARG A 381 24.07 0.61 15.70
N ARG A 382 23.32 0.25 14.65
CA ARG A 382 22.78 -1.10 14.39
C ARG A 382 22.07 -1.69 15.60
N VAL A 383 21.15 -0.90 16.16
CA VAL A 383 20.33 -1.30 17.32
C VAL A 383 18.87 -1.37 16.89
N ALA A 384 18.23 -2.48 17.21
CA ALA A 384 16.79 -2.66 17.08
C ALA A 384 16.16 -2.63 18.48
N THR A 385 15.11 -1.83 18.65
CA THR A 385 14.37 -1.74 19.91
C THR A 385 13.05 -2.49 19.77
N PHE A 386 12.80 -3.41 20.70
CA PHE A 386 11.60 -4.22 20.77
C PHE A 386 10.78 -3.86 21.99
N GLU A 387 9.46 -3.91 21.86
CA GLU A 387 8.51 -3.91 22.96
C GLU A 387 8.05 -5.35 23.20
N ARG A 388 8.42 -5.92 24.34
CA ARG A 388 8.14 -7.32 24.70
C ARG A 388 7.11 -7.39 25.80
N ALA A 389 6.10 -8.24 25.63
CA ALA A 389 5.15 -8.52 26.70
C ALA A 389 5.82 -9.31 27.83
N THR A 390 5.63 -8.88 29.07
CA THR A 390 6.06 -9.55 30.29
C THR A 390 4.86 -9.78 31.21
N GLU A 391 5.03 -10.55 32.29
CA GLU A 391 3.98 -10.71 33.30
C GLU A 391 3.57 -9.36 33.93
N ALA A 392 4.49 -8.40 34.01
CA ALA A 392 4.28 -7.07 34.55
C ALA A 392 3.80 -6.02 33.52
N GLY A 393 3.51 -6.43 32.28
CA GLY A 393 3.05 -5.55 31.21
C GLY A 393 3.93 -5.62 29.97
N SER A 394 4.73 -4.59 29.71
CA SER A 394 5.65 -4.57 28.58
C SER A 394 6.98 -3.91 28.93
N GLU A 395 8.07 -4.46 28.43
CA GLU A 395 9.41 -3.88 28.56
C GLU A 395 10.00 -3.52 27.19
N ARG A 396 10.93 -2.55 27.18
CA ARG A 396 11.71 -2.24 25.98
C ARG A 396 13.07 -2.93 26.04
N VAL A 397 13.38 -3.71 25.01
CA VAL A 397 14.65 -4.43 24.88
C VAL A 397 15.39 -3.94 23.65
N GLU A 398 16.62 -3.50 23.84
CA GLU A 398 17.53 -3.16 22.74
C GLU A 398 18.40 -4.36 22.38
N GLN A 399 18.52 -4.64 21.08
CA GLN A 399 19.40 -5.68 20.57
C GLN A 399 20.27 -5.13 19.44
N THR A 400 21.58 -5.37 19.54
CA THR A 400 22.51 -5.08 18.43
C THR A 400 22.40 -6.13 17.34
N PHE A 401 22.56 -5.73 16.08
CA PHE A 401 22.49 -6.63 14.94
C PHE A 401 23.61 -6.38 13.91
N ASP A 402 23.96 -7.42 13.18
CA ASP A 402 24.75 -7.35 11.94
C ASP A 402 23.84 -7.45 10.71
N MET A 403 22.71 -8.16 10.86
CA MET A 403 21.63 -8.24 9.88
C MET A 403 20.28 -8.10 10.58
N LEU A 404 19.40 -7.26 10.04
CA LEU A 404 18.01 -7.11 10.48
C LEU A 404 17.09 -7.24 9.27
N HIS A 405 16.32 -8.32 9.20
CA HIS A 405 15.26 -8.49 8.20
C HIS A 405 13.91 -8.11 8.80
N VAL A 406 13.32 -7.02 8.31
CA VAL A 406 12.07 -6.46 8.84
C VAL A 406 10.88 -6.82 7.98
N ALA A 407 9.83 -7.35 8.60
CA ALA A 407 8.49 -7.27 8.04
C ALA A 407 7.79 -6.03 8.62
N PRO A 408 7.42 -5.03 7.81
CA PRO A 408 6.81 -3.81 8.33
C PRO A 408 5.35 -4.06 8.72
N PRO A 409 4.79 -3.26 9.65
CA PRO A 409 3.34 -3.14 9.83
C PRO A 409 2.64 -2.89 8.50
N GLN A 410 1.42 -3.40 8.38
CA GLN A 410 0.66 -3.32 7.12
C GLN A 410 -0.75 -2.86 7.40
N VAL A 411 -1.23 -1.95 6.56
CA VAL A 411 -2.50 -1.27 6.73
C VAL A 411 -3.27 -1.23 5.42
N ALA A 412 -4.58 -1.02 5.48
CA ALA A 412 -5.36 -0.74 4.28
C ALA A 412 -4.82 0.53 3.57
N PRO A 413 -4.91 0.60 2.22
CA PRO A 413 -4.53 1.81 1.50
C PRO A 413 -5.34 3.01 2.01
N ALA A 414 -4.71 4.20 2.08
CA ALA A 414 -5.35 5.40 2.63
C ALA A 414 -6.69 5.71 1.93
N VAL A 415 -6.73 5.61 0.60
CA VAL A 415 -7.94 5.82 -0.22
C VAL A 415 -9.08 4.84 0.11
N VAL A 416 -8.77 3.65 0.64
CA VAL A 416 -9.79 2.72 1.14
C VAL A 416 -10.19 3.11 2.56
N ARG A 417 -9.21 3.26 3.46
CA ARG A 417 -9.44 3.51 4.89
C ARG A 417 -10.23 4.79 5.16
N SER A 418 -10.06 5.82 4.33
CA SER A 418 -10.81 7.08 4.45
C SER A 418 -12.10 7.13 3.63
N SER A 419 -12.51 6.01 3.01
CA SER A 419 -13.71 5.95 2.17
C SER A 419 -14.90 5.35 2.90
N PRO A 420 -16.12 5.55 2.39
CA PRO A 420 -17.32 4.87 2.90
C PRO A 420 -17.30 3.35 2.76
N LEU A 421 -16.30 2.77 2.09
CA LEU A 421 -16.16 1.32 1.91
C LEU A 421 -15.47 0.63 3.08
N ALA A 422 -14.81 1.40 3.97
CA ALA A 422 -14.00 0.84 5.04
C ALA A 422 -14.86 0.27 6.18
N GLY A 423 -14.46 -0.90 6.68
CA GLY A 423 -14.90 -1.45 7.96
C GLY A 423 -14.09 -0.91 9.13
N ALA A 424 -14.36 -1.43 10.33
CA ALA A 424 -13.70 -1.01 11.57
C ALA A 424 -12.18 -1.27 11.58
N ASP A 425 -11.70 -2.24 10.79
CA ASP A 425 -10.27 -2.55 10.61
C ASP A 425 -9.59 -1.70 9.53
N GLY A 426 -10.33 -0.79 8.88
CA GLY A 426 -9.89 0.08 7.80
C GLY A 426 -9.84 -0.58 6.42
N PHE A 427 -10.02 -1.90 6.32
CA PHE A 427 -10.11 -2.62 5.04
C PHE A 427 -11.55 -2.58 4.52
N VAL A 428 -11.79 -3.02 3.27
CA VAL A 428 -13.14 -2.97 2.71
C VAL A 428 -14.08 -3.91 3.46
N ALA A 429 -15.20 -3.39 3.97
CA ALA A 429 -16.19 -4.16 4.73
C ALA A 429 -16.95 -5.11 3.80
N VAL A 430 -16.68 -6.42 3.89
CA VAL A 430 -17.33 -7.43 3.05
C VAL A 430 -17.96 -8.55 3.85
N ASP A 431 -18.99 -9.16 3.28
CA ASP A 431 -19.45 -10.47 3.69
C ASP A 431 -18.35 -11.52 3.39
N PRO A 432 -17.85 -12.27 4.38
CA PRO A 432 -16.68 -13.15 4.21
C PRO A 432 -16.88 -14.31 3.23
N ALA A 433 -18.13 -14.69 2.94
CA ALA A 433 -18.44 -15.80 2.04
C ALA A 433 -18.62 -15.31 0.60
N THR A 434 -19.40 -14.27 0.39
CA THR A 434 -19.75 -13.77 -0.95
C THR A 434 -18.75 -12.74 -1.49
N LEU A 435 -17.96 -12.14 -0.59
CA LEU A 435 -17.01 -11.05 -0.86
C LEU A 435 -17.68 -9.77 -1.39
N ARG A 436 -19.00 -9.68 -1.25
CA ARG A 436 -19.79 -8.48 -1.53
C ARG A 436 -19.66 -7.51 -0.35
N HIS A 437 -19.65 -6.21 -0.64
CA HIS A 437 -19.65 -5.18 0.39
C HIS A 437 -20.89 -5.32 1.28
N ALA A 438 -20.71 -5.07 2.59
CA ALA A 438 -21.78 -5.25 3.58
C ALA A 438 -23.01 -4.36 3.31
N SER A 439 -22.78 -3.14 2.82
CA SER A 439 -23.84 -2.13 2.60
C SER A 439 -24.13 -1.80 1.13
N PHE A 440 -23.26 -2.19 0.19
CA PHE A 440 -23.37 -1.79 -1.23
C PHE A 440 -23.42 -3.03 -2.10
N SER A 441 -24.58 -3.29 -2.71
CA SER A 441 -24.86 -4.55 -3.40
C SER A 441 -24.03 -4.78 -4.67
N GLU A 442 -23.58 -3.68 -5.25
CA GLU A 442 -22.82 -3.57 -6.49
C GLU A 442 -21.32 -3.42 -6.27
N ILE A 443 -20.84 -3.60 -5.03
CA ILE A 443 -19.43 -3.47 -4.68
C ILE A 443 -18.93 -4.80 -4.12
N PHE A 444 -17.77 -5.24 -4.59
CA PHE A 444 -17.07 -6.43 -4.13
C PHE A 444 -15.64 -6.09 -3.78
N ALA A 445 -15.02 -6.81 -2.86
CA ALA A 445 -13.59 -6.68 -2.59
C ALA A 445 -12.93 -8.02 -2.32
N LEU A 446 -11.67 -8.14 -2.72
CA LEU A 446 -10.89 -9.37 -2.56
C LEU A 446 -9.39 -9.11 -2.43
N GLY A 447 -8.64 -10.19 -2.21
CA GLY A 447 -7.22 -10.13 -1.95
C GLY A 447 -6.95 -9.44 -0.62
N ASP A 448 -5.83 -8.71 -0.56
CA ASP A 448 -5.39 -8.10 0.68
C ASP A 448 -6.25 -6.89 1.08
N ALA A 449 -7.05 -6.32 0.17
CA ALA A 449 -7.92 -5.17 0.42
C ALA A 449 -9.21 -5.52 1.17
N ALA A 450 -9.64 -6.79 1.15
CA ALA A 450 -10.87 -7.24 1.81
C ALA A 450 -10.68 -7.38 3.33
N GLY A 451 -11.65 -6.89 4.09
CA GLY A 451 -11.74 -7.05 5.56
C GLY A 451 -12.26 -8.43 5.94
N THR A 452 -11.45 -9.46 5.70
CA THR A 452 -11.74 -10.86 6.05
C THR A 452 -10.70 -11.44 6.99
N SER A 453 -11.05 -12.50 7.73
CA SER A 453 -10.17 -13.15 8.70
C SER A 453 -9.22 -14.19 8.10
N ASN A 454 -9.33 -14.50 6.80
CA ASN A 454 -8.45 -15.47 6.14
C ASN A 454 -7.03 -14.91 5.95
N ALA A 455 -6.08 -15.81 5.67
CA ALA A 455 -4.72 -15.41 5.35
C ALA A 455 -4.66 -14.60 4.04
N LYS A 456 -4.16 -13.37 4.12
CA LYS A 456 -3.88 -12.47 2.99
C LYS A 456 -2.73 -13.01 2.14
N THR A 457 -3.07 -13.77 1.09
CA THR A 457 -2.11 -14.52 0.25
C THR A 457 -2.54 -14.55 -1.21
N ALA A 458 -1.59 -14.69 -2.13
CA ALA A 458 -1.90 -14.91 -3.55
C ALA A 458 -2.73 -16.20 -3.77
N ALA A 459 -2.57 -17.21 -2.92
CA ALA A 459 -3.38 -18.42 -2.96
C ALA A 459 -4.84 -18.16 -2.59
N ALA A 460 -5.09 -17.31 -1.59
CA ALA A 460 -6.44 -16.83 -1.28
C ALA A 460 -7.01 -16.01 -2.45
N ALA A 461 -6.27 -15.01 -2.95
CA ALA A 461 -6.71 -14.20 -4.09
C ALA A 461 -7.08 -15.06 -5.32
N ARG A 462 -6.35 -16.16 -5.55
CA ARG A 462 -6.65 -17.13 -6.61
C ARG A 462 -7.99 -17.84 -6.46
N LYS A 463 -8.42 -18.16 -5.23
CA LYS A 463 -9.74 -18.76 -4.95
C LYS A 463 -10.85 -17.71 -4.87
N GLN A 464 -10.53 -16.50 -4.41
CA GLN A 464 -11.47 -15.40 -4.31
C GLN A 464 -11.85 -14.84 -5.69
N ALA A 465 -10.91 -14.72 -6.62
CA ALA A 465 -11.15 -14.17 -7.96
C ALA A 465 -12.35 -14.81 -8.71
N PRO A 466 -12.47 -16.14 -8.81
CA PRO A 466 -13.63 -16.76 -9.45
C PRO A 466 -14.93 -16.61 -8.65
N VAL A 467 -14.88 -16.56 -7.31
CA VAL A 467 -16.07 -16.27 -6.48
C VAL A 467 -16.59 -14.87 -6.80
N VAL A 468 -15.70 -13.87 -6.78
CA VAL A 468 -16.05 -12.49 -7.13
C VAL A 468 -16.51 -12.40 -8.57
N ALA A 469 -15.84 -13.03 -9.53
CA ALA A 469 -16.23 -12.98 -10.93
C ALA A 469 -17.66 -13.52 -11.16
N VAL A 470 -18.02 -14.64 -10.52
CA VAL A 470 -19.39 -15.18 -10.59
C VAL A 470 -20.40 -14.23 -9.95
N ASN A 471 -20.09 -13.69 -8.77
CA ASN A 471 -21.02 -12.81 -8.05
C ASN A 471 -21.15 -11.42 -8.70
N VAL A 472 -20.10 -10.90 -9.35
CA VAL A 472 -20.15 -9.67 -10.16
C VAL A 472 -21.06 -9.85 -11.35
N LEU A 473 -20.97 -10.99 -12.06
CA LEU A 473 -21.86 -11.27 -13.18
C LEU A 473 -23.32 -11.46 -12.72
N ALA A 474 -23.54 -12.07 -11.56
CA ALA A 474 -24.87 -12.14 -10.95
C ALA A 474 -25.41 -10.74 -10.61
N ALA A 475 -24.59 -9.86 -10.03
CA ALA A 475 -24.98 -8.50 -9.71
C ALA A 475 -25.31 -7.67 -10.96
N LEU A 476 -24.54 -7.82 -12.05
CA LEU A 476 -24.87 -7.21 -13.36
C LEU A 476 -26.23 -7.66 -13.89
N ASP A 477 -26.65 -8.88 -13.57
CA ASP A 477 -27.95 -9.44 -13.94
C ASP A 477 -29.06 -9.10 -12.91
N GLY A 478 -28.77 -8.28 -11.91
CA GLY A 478 -29.71 -7.94 -10.83
C GLY A 478 -30.02 -9.10 -9.87
N LYS A 479 -29.14 -10.10 -9.79
CA LYS A 479 -29.31 -11.31 -8.97
C LYS A 479 -28.44 -11.27 -7.71
N ALA A 480 -28.86 -12.02 -6.68
CA ALA A 480 -28.08 -12.21 -5.47
C ALA A 480 -26.78 -13.03 -5.75
N PRO A 481 -25.75 -12.91 -4.88
CA PRO A 481 -24.55 -13.75 -4.94
C PRO A 481 -24.90 -15.25 -4.92
N VAL A 482 -24.24 -16.02 -5.79
CA VAL A 482 -24.46 -17.47 -5.94
C VAL A 482 -23.20 -18.30 -5.68
N ALA A 483 -22.04 -17.66 -5.56
CA ALA A 483 -20.77 -18.28 -5.24
C ALA A 483 -20.30 -17.90 -3.82
N ALA A 484 -19.69 -18.85 -3.14
CA ALA A 484 -19.14 -18.67 -1.80
C ALA A 484 -17.65 -19.03 -1.71
N TYR A 485 -16.96 -18.31 -0.84
CA TYR A 485 -15.57 -18.46 -0.44
C TYR A 485 -15.52 -19.03 0.98
N ASP A 486 -14.73 -20.08 1.17
CA ASP A 486 -14.60 -20.85 2.40
C ASP A 486 -13.44 -20.37 3.31
N GLY A 487 -12.84 -19.23 2.96
CA GLY A 487 -11.68 -18.70 3.69
C GLY A 487 -10.35 -19.34 3.30
N TYR A 488 -10.29 -20.13 2.23
CA TYR A 488 -9.06 -20.80 1.81
C TYR A 488 -7.87 -19.85 1.66
N GLY A 489 -6.82 -20.09 2.44
CA GLY A 489 -5.49 -19.53 2.25
C GLY A 489 -4.45 -20.63 2.21
N ALA A 490 -3.30 -20.33 1.58
CA ALA A 490 -2.15 -21.21 1.62
C ALA A 490 -0.86 -20.45 1.86
N CYS A 491 0.00 -21.01 2.70
CA CYS A 491 1.32 -20.51 3.00
C CYS A 491 2.35 -21.63 2.80
N PRO A 492 3.02 -21.68 1.63
CA PRO A 492 4.16 -22.57 1.43
C PRO A 492 5.36 -22.03 2.23
N LEU A 493 5.60 -22.59 3.41
CA LEU A 493 6.68 -22.25 4.33
C LEU A 493 7.95 -22.98 3.89
N THR A 494 8.83 -22.25 3.20
CA THR A 494 10.18 -22.70 2.84
C THR A 494 11.05 -22.73 4.09
N VAL A 495 11.15 -23.91 4.68
CA VAL A 495 11.90 -24.18 5.92
C VAL A 495 13.38 -24.52 5.65
N GLU A 496 13.72 -24.89 4.42
CA GLU A 496 15.09 -25.02 3.90
C GLU A 496 15.06 -25.07 2.37
N ARG A 497 16.21 -24.90 1.71
CA ARG A 497 16.31 -25.07 0.27
C ARG A 497 16.06 -26.53 -0.11
N GLY A 498 14.92 -26.79 -0.72
CA GLY A 498 14.50 -28.13 -1.15
C GLY A 498 13.35 -28.72 -0.34
N ARG A 499 12.87 -28.09 0.74
CA ARG A 499 11.71 -28.58 1.50
C ARG A 499 10.75 -27.47 1.91
N ILE A 500 9.46 -27.79 1.89
CA ILE A 500 8.38 -26.87 2.25
C ILE A 500 7.36 -27.56 3.15
N VAL A 501 6.97 -26.88 4.23
CA VAL A 501 5.72 -27.15 4.94
C VAL A 501 4.61 -26.40 4.20
N LEU A 502 3.72 -27.12 3.52
CA LEU A 502 2.65 -26.52 2.72
C LEU A 502 1.40 -26.37 3.59
N ALA A 503 1.27 -25.21 4.23
CA ALA A 503 0.11 -24.91 5.05
C ALA A 503 -1.07 -24.49 4.18
N GLU A 504 -2.17 -25.24 4.23
CA GLU A 504 -3.43 -24.94 3.53
C GLU A 504 -4.60 -25.04 4.52
N PHE A 505 -5.42 -23.99 4.59
CA PHE A 505 -6.48 -23.89 5.59
C PHE A 505 -7.58 -22.89 5.18
N GLY A 506 -8.80 -23.11 5.65
CA GLY A 506 -9.94 -22.20 5.50
C GLY A 506 -10.17 -21.34 6.74
N TYR A 507 -11.38 -20.76 6.83
CA TYR A 507 -11.81 -20.05 8.04
C TYR A 507 -11.73 -20.93 9.30
N GLY A 508 -11.45 -20.31 10.45
CA GLY A 508 -11.28 -21.01 11.73
C GLY A 508 -10.06 -21.93 11.81
N GLY A 509 -9.15 -21.90 10.82
CA GLY A 509 -7.97 -22.76 10.78
C GLY A 509 -8.25 -24.20 10.35
N LYS A 510 -9.43 -24.47 9.78
CA LYS A 510 -9.79 -25.78 9.22
C LYS A 510 -8.80 -26.17 8.13
N LEU A 511 -8.21 -27.36 8.20
CA LEU A 511 -7.27 -27.84 7.17
C LEU A 511 -7.98 -28.10 5.85
N GLU A 512 -7.42 -27.59 4.75
CA GLU A 512 -7.97 -27.73 3.40
C GLU A 512 -6.85 -28.12 2.41
N PRO A 513 -6.22 -29.31 2.55
CA PRO A 513 -5.15 -29.75 1.67
C PRO A 513 -5.66 -29.95 0.25
N THR A 514 -4.96 -29.37 -0.74
CA THR A 514 -5.35 -29.50 -2.15
C THR A 514 -5.03 -30.87 -2.74
N LEU A 515 -3.94 -31.51 -2.27
CA LEU A 515 -3.51 -32.82 -2.75
C LEU A 515 -3.78 -33.91 -1.71
N PRO A 516 -4.00 -35.17 -2.14
CA PRO A 516 -4.17 -36.28 -1.21
C PRO A 516 -3.00 -36.41 -0.23
N LEU A 517 -3.28 -36.71 1.04
CA LEU A 517 -2.28 -36.77 2.10
C LEU A 517 -1.19 -37.84 1.89
N TRP A 518 -1.47 -38.89 1.10
CA TRP A 518 -0.48 -39.89 0.72
C TRP A 518 0.55 -39.36 -0.30
N LEU A 519 0.18 -38.34 -1.06
CA LEU A 519 1.05 -37.69 -2.06
C LEU A 519 1.79 -36.49 -1.44
N LEU A 520 1.09 -35.66 -0.69
CA LEU A 520 1.66 -34.46 -0.05
C LEU A 520 1.03 -34.25 1.32
N ARG A 521 1.78 -34.58 2.38
CA ARG A 521 1.41 -34.27 3.76
C ARG A 521 1.88 -32.87 4.13
N GLY A 522 1.01 -31.87 3.93
CA GLY A 522 1.35 -30.44 4.09
C GLY A 522 1.81 -30.02 5.48
N THR A 523 1.46 -30.78 6.52
CA THR A 523 1.91 -30.59 7.91
C THR A 523 3.37 -30.98 8.15
N GLN A 524 4.06 -31.51 7.14
CA GLN A 524 5.46 -31.94 7.20
C GLN A 524 6.28 -31.30 6.08
N PRO A 525 7.61 -31.16 6.24
CA PRO A 525 8.47 -30.62 5.21
C PRO A 525 8.61 -31.61 4.04
N THR A 526 8.16 -31.23 2.83
CA THR A 526 8.21 -32.10 1.64
C THR A 526 9.00 -31.49 0.48
N ARG A 527 9.69 -32.35 -0.29
CA ARG A 527 10.38 -31.97 -1.54
C ARG A 527 9.40 -31.69 -2.67
N LEU A 528 8.26 -32.39 -2.69
CA LEU A 528 7.22 -32.16 -3.68
C LEU A 528 6.64 -30.74 -3.56
N ALA A 529 6.33 -30.27 -2.35
CA ALA A 529 5.89 -28.89 -2.15
C ALA A 529 6.94 -27.87 -2.61
N TRP A 530 8.24 -28.16 -2.38
CA TRP A 530 9.33 -27.33 -2.92
C TRP A 530 9.30 -27.25 -4.44
N PHE A 531 9.25 -28.39 -5.12
CA PHE A 531 9.16 -28.45 -6.59
C PHE A 531 7.94 -27.68 -7.10
N LEU A 532 6.78 -27.84 -6.46
CA LEU A 532 5.56 -27.10 -6.79
C LEU A 532 5.76 -25.59 -6.64
N LYS A 533 6.32 -25.12 -5.51
CA LYS A 533 6.57 -23.68 -5.29
C LYS A 533 7.59 -23.11 -6.27
N GLU A 534 8.69 -23.81 -6.51
CA GLU A 534 9.80 -23.30 -7.32
C GLU A 534 9.47 -23.30 -8.81
N LYS A 535 8.88 -24.39 -9.33
CA LYS A 535 8.71 -24.59 -10.78
C LYS A 535 7.27 -24.36 -11.24
N VAL A 536 6.28 -24.81 -10.48
CA VAL A 536 4.88 -24.86 -10.94
C VAL A 536 4.11 -23.59 -10.59
N MET A 537 4.18 -23.12 -9.34
CA MET A 537 3.40 -21.96 -8.87
C MET A 537 3.66 -20.66 -9.66
N PRO A 538 4.90 -20.31 -10.06
CA PRO A 538 5.13 -19.13 -10.90
C PRO A 538 4.45 -19.25 -12.27
N GLN A 539 4.51 -20.42 -12.90
CA GLN A 539 3.83 -20.65 -14.18
C GLN A 539 2.31 -20.64 -14.02
N LEU A 540 1.79 -21.27 -12.97
CA LEU A 540 0.38 -21.25 -12.61
C LEU A 540 -0.11 -19.83 -12.34
N TYR A 541 0.71 -18.97 -11.74
CA TYR A 541 0.40 -17.56 -11.54
C TYR A 541 0.29 -16.81 -12.87
N TRP A 542 1.40 -16.77 -13.63
CA TRP A 542 1.50 -15.95 -14.84
C TRP A 542 0.64 -16.44 -16.01
N ARG A 543 0.58 -17.76 -16.23
CA ARG A 543 -0.11 -18.39 -17.39
C ARG A 543 -1.48 -18.95 -17.00
N GLY A 544 -1.72 -19.18 -15.72
CA GLY A 544 -2.98 -19.71 -15.21
C GLY A 544 -3.87 -18.60 -14.64
N MET A 545 -3.63 -18.25 -13.38
CA MET A 545 -4.42 -17.31 -12.57
C MET A 545 -4.67 -15.98 -13.27
N LEU A 546 -3.63 -15.31 -13.76
CA LEU A 546 -3.77 -14.00 -14.44
C LEU A 546 -4.39 -14.10 -15.85
N ARG A 547 -4.60 -15.31 -16.37
CA ARG A 547 -5.28 -15.59 -17.63
C ARG A 547 -6.67 -16.18 -17.41
N GLY A 548 -7.16 -16.17 -16.17
CA GLY A 548 -8.47 -16.67 -15.81
C GLY A 548 -8.56 -18.20 -15.74
N HIS A 549 -7.46 -18.96 -15.86
CA HIS A 549 -7.51 -20.42 -15.72
C HIS A 549 -7.64 -20.84 -14.24
N GLU A 550 -8.76 -21.49 -13.92
CA GLU A 550 -9.19 -21.80 -12.55
C GLU A 550 -8.97 -23.26 -12.15
N LEU A 551 -7.84 -23.85 -12.56
CA LEU A 551 -7.49 -25.23 -12.22
C LEU A 551 -7.52 -25.44 -10.69
N LEU A 552 -8.38 -26.32 -10.16
CA LEU A 552 -8.54 -26.49 -8.70
C LEU A 552 -8.94 -25.20 -7.96
N ALA A 553 -9.59 -24.24 -8.63
CA ALA A 553 -10.05 -22.98 -8.04
C ALA A 553 -11.52 -22.65 -8.34
N ALA A 554 -12.29 -23.61 -8.86
CA ALA A 554 -13.71 -23.40 -9.11
C ALA A 554 -14.45 -22.99 -7.82
N PRO A 555 -15.36 -22.01 -7.90
CA PRO A 555 -16.12 -21.54 -6.74
C PRO A 555 -17.16 -22.57 -6.31
N ARG A 556 -17.50 -22.60 -5.01
CA ARG A 556 -18.60 -23.41 -4.47
C ARG A 556 -19.92 -22.64 -4.55
N ASN A 557 -21.05 -23.35 -4.62
CA ASN A 557 -22.38 -22.72 -4.58
C ASN A 557 -22.67 -22.16 -3.19
N ALA A 558 -23.22 -20.94 -3.13
CA ALA A 558 -23.57 -20.27 -1.88
C ALA A 558 -24.71 -20.98 -1.11
N SER A 559 -25.54 -21.78 -1.78
CA SER A 559 -26.62 -22.56 -1.17
C SER A 559 -26.17 -23.86 -0.48
N GLY A 560 -24.86 -24.13 -0.44
CA GLY A 560 -24.28 -25.32 0.20
C GLY A 560 -22.98 -25.03 0.97
N ALA A 561 -22.79 -23.76 1.38
CA ALA A 561 -21.64 -23.29 2.14
C ALA A 561 -21.99 -23.06 3.62
#